data_AF-A0A3S5FDJ2-F1
#
_entry.id   AF-A0A3S5FDJ2-F1
#
_cell.length_a   1.000
_cell.length_b   1.000
_cell.length_c   1.000
_cell.angle_alpha   90.00
_cell.angle_beta   90.00
_cell.angle_gamma   90.00
#
_symmetry.space_group_name_H-M   'P 1'
#
loop_
_entity.id
_entity.type
_entity.pdbx_description
1 polymer ?
#
loop_
_entity_poly.entity_id
_entity_poly.type
_entity_poly.pdbx_seq_one_letter_code
_entity_poly.pdbx_strand_id
1 'polypeptide(L)' 'MNDLVWFFDGETMEREFLLKRDGKSNRFDMLRCRQGLASSIYAPPLAWFLALAGLIQTIIKLA' A
#
# COMPACT_ATOMS: atom_id res chain seq x y z
N MET A 1 -8.45 8.92 -26.47
CA MET A 1 -8.34 10.08 -25.57
C MET A 1 -7.50 9.63 -24.39
N ASN A 2 -6.29 10.16 -24.27
CA ASN A 2 -5.33 9.73 -23.26
C ASN A 2 -5.32 10.80 -22.17
N ASP A 3 -5.91 10.51 -21.00
CA ASP A 3 -6.10 11.44 -19.87
C ASP A 3 -4.79 11.75 -19.09
N LEU A 4 -3.64 11.59 -19.74
CA LEU A 4 -2.31 11.69 -19.14
C LEU A 4 -1.60 13.00 -19.51
N VAL A 5 -2.35 14.05 -19.82
CA VAL A 5 -1.74 15.37 -20.01
C VAL A 5 -1.63 16.05 -18.66
N TRP A 6 -0.47 15.87 -18.02
CA TRP A 6 -0.08 16.61 -16.83
C TRP A 6 0.28 18.04 -17.25
N PHE A 7 -0.73 18.88 -17.47
CA PHE A 7 -0.50 20.32 -17.54
C PHE A 7 -0.18 20.81 -16.13
N PHE A 8 1.05 21.27 -15.94
CA PHE A 8 1.49 21.92 -14.71
C PHE A 8 0.91 23.33 -14.68
N ASP A 9 -0.38 23.43 -14.33
CA ASP A 9 -1.06 24.68 -14.09
C ASP A 9 -0.99 25.00 -12.58
N GLY A 10 -0.22 26.04 -12.26
CA GLY A 10 0.01 26.46 -10.88
C GLY A 10 -1.27 26.92 -10.17
N GLU A 11 -2.20 27.55 -10.90
CA GLU A 11 -3.49 27.99 -10.35
C GLU A 11 -4.31 26.78 -9.89
N THR A 12 -4.31 25.77 -10.74
CA THR A 12 -4.99 24.52 -10.49
C THR A 12 -4.38 23.77 -9.30
N MET A 13 -3.06 23.72 -9.15
CA MET A 13 -2.41 23.11 -7.99
C MET A 13 -2.73 23.83 -6.68
N GLU A 14 -2.72 25.17 -6.70
CA GLU A 14 -3.01 25.98 -5.51
C GLU A 14 -4.45 25.77 -5.02
N ARG A 15 -5.41 25.71 -5.95
CA ARG A 15 -6.82 25.43 -5.62
C ARG A 15 -6.99 24.05 -4.96
N GLU A 16 -6.37 23.02 -5.53
CA GLU A 16 -6.42 21.66 -4.99
C GLU A 16 -5.70 21.54 -3.63
N PHE A 17 -4.62 22.31 -3.43
CA PHE A 17 -3.94 22.40 -2.15
C PHE A 17 -4.84 23.00 -1.05
N LEU A 18 -5.57 24.08 -1.36
CA LEU A 18 -6.52 24.68 -0.42
C LEU A 18 -7.65 23.71 -0.07
N LEU A 19 -8.20 22.99 -1.06
CA LEU A 19 -9.21 21.95 -0.82
C LEU A 19 -8.68 20.88 0.14
N LYS A 20 -7.45 20.41 -0.07
CA LYS A 20 -6.80 19.43 0.82
C LYS A 20 -6.62 19.95 2.24
N ARG A 21 -6.17 21.20 2.38
CA ARG A 21 -5.96 21.85 3.68
C ARG A 21 -7.27 21.98 4.45
N ASP A 22 -8.36 22.29 3.76
CA ASP A 22 -9.69 22.45 4.35
C ASP A 22 -10.42 21.10 4.57
N GLY A 23 -9.73 19.97 4.34
CA GLY A 23 -10.29 18.62 4.53
C GLY A 23 -11.34 18.22 3.49
N LYS A 24 -11.43 18.95 2.38
CA LYS A 24 -12.33 18.66 1.26
C LYS A 24 -11.64 17.72 0.28
N SER A 25 -12.44 16.92 -0.43
CA SER A 25 -11.94 16.05 -1.49
C SER A 25 -11.21 16.86 -2.56
N ASN A 26 -9.97 16.48 -2.87
CA ASN A 26 -9.22 17.04 -3.98
C ASN A 26 -8.97 15.96 -5.06
N ARG A 27 -8.65 16.39 -6.29
CA ARG A 27 -8.42 15.49 -7.43
C ARG A 27 -7.22 14.56 -7.25
N PHE A 28 -6.25 14.97 -6.44
CA PHE A 28 -5.03 14.22 -6.17
C PHE A 28 -5.20 13.18 -5.05
N ASP A 29 -6.31 13.17 -4.30
CA ASP A 29 -6.54 12.18 -3.24
C ASP A 29 -6.73 10.77 -3.81
N MET A 30 -7.26 10.66 -5.03
CA MET A 30 -7.37 9.40 -5.78
C MET A 30 -6.03 8.95 -6.39
N LEU A 31 -5.01 9.82 -6.41
CA LEU A 31 -3.65 9.46 -6.79
C LEU A 31 -2.84 8.87 -5.64
N ARG A 32 -3.49 8.42 -4.55
CA ARG A 32 -2.86 7.42 -3.68
C ARG A 32 -2.41 6.31 -4.60
N CYS A 33 -1.08 6.17 -4.74
CA CYS A 33 -0.45 5.06 -5.43
C CYS A 33 -1.30 3.85 -5.08
N ARG A 34 -1.83 3.15 -6.08
CA ARG A 34 -2.49 1.87 -5.87
C ARG A 34 -1.52 1.03 -5.02
N GLN A 35 -1.64 1.11 -3.70
CA GLN A 35 -1.07 0.17 -2.76
C GLN A 35 -1.96 -1.03 -3.00
N GLY A 36 -1.66 -1.73 -4.10
CA GLY A 36 -2.37 -2.91 -4.48
C GLY A 36 -2.32 -3.85 -3.30
N LEU A 37 -3.32 -4.71 -3.19
CA LEU A 37 -3.31 -5.86 -2.29
C LEU A 37 -1.97 -6.62 -2.29
N ALA A 38 -1.18 -6.53 -3.36
CA ALA A 38 0.20 -7.00 -3.44
C ALA A 38 1.12 -6.52 -2.28
N SER A 39 0.93 -5.30 -1.76
CA SER A 39 1.68 -4.80 -0.59
C SER A 39 1.25 -5.42 0.75
N SER A 40 0.02 -5.98 0.81
CA SER A 40 -0.50 -6.66 2.00
C SER A 40 -0.17 -8.16 2.04
N ILE A 41 0.28 -8.75 0.93
CA ILE A 41 0.58 -10.19 0.81
C ILE A 41 2.07 -10.48 1.02
N TYR A 42 2.84 -9.54 1.57
CA TYR A 42 4.22 -9.82 1.99
C TYR A 42 4.23 -10.52 3.36
N ALA A 43 3.64 -11.71 3.43
CA ALA A 43 3.91 -12.63 4.53
C ALA A 43 5.32 -13.19 4.31
N PRO A 44 6.29 -12.95 5.21
CA PRO A 44 7.64 -13.43 5.01
C PRO A 44 7.62 -14.97 5.06
N PRO A 45 8.18 -15.65 4.05
CA PRO A 45 8.19 -17.12 4.02
C PRO A 45 8.88 -17.74 5.26
N LEU A 46 9.71 -16.97 5.95
CA LEU A 46 10.35 -17.40 7.19
C LEU A 46 9.36 -17.77 8.32
N ALA A 47 8.18 -17.13 8.37
CA ALA A 47 7.22 -17.38 9.46
C ALA A 47 6.64 -18.80 9.42
N TRP A 48 6.34 -19.32 8.22
CA TRP A 48 5.82 -20.68 8.07
C TRP A 48 6.92 -21.73 8.24
N PHE A 49 8.15 -21.45 7.80
CA PHE A 49 9.29 -22.33 8.05
C PHE A 49 9.57 -22.51 9.54
N LEU A 50 9.54 -21.43 10.34
CA LEU A 50 9.76 -21.51 11.79
C LEU A 50 8.66 -22.29 12.51
N ALA A 51 7.40 -22.14 12.08
CA ALA A 51 6.28 -22.89 12.64
C ALA A 51 6.39 -24.39 12.37
N LEU A 52 6.76 -24.78 11.15
CA LEU A 52 7.00 -26.19 10.79
C LEU A 52 8.21 -26.77 11.54
N ALA A 53 9.31 -26.02 11.63
CA ALA A 53 10.48 -26.46 12.37
C ALA A 53 10.18 -26.71 13.86
N GLY A 54 9.38 -25.83 14.48
CA GLY A 54 8.91 -26.01 15.87
C GLY A 54 8.06 -27.27 16.06
N LEU A 55 7.10 -27.52 15.15
CA LEU A 55 6.27 -28.72 15.20
C LEU A 55 7.11 -30.01 15.06
N ILE A 56 8.06 -30.03 14.10
CA ILE A 56 8.95 -31.18 13.90
C ILE A 56 9.77 -31.46 15.17
N GLN A 57 10.31 -30.43 15.83
CA GLN A 57 11.05 -30.59 17.08
C GLN A 57 10.17 -31.16 18.22
N THR A 58 8.92 -30.73 18.33
CA THR A 58 8.01 -31.27 19.35
C THR A 58 7.67 -32.74 19.12
N ILE A 59 7.48 -33.16 17.86
CA ILE A 59 7.18 -34.55 17.51
C ILE A 59 8.39 -35.45 17.80
N ILE A 60 9.60 -35.05 17.41
CA ILE A 60 10.84 -35.80 17.69
C ILE A 60 11.07 -35.96 19.19
N LYS A 61 10.70 -34.98 20.00
CA LYS A 61 10.88 -35.02 21.45
C LYS A 61 9.81 -35.83 22.19
N LEU A 62 8.70 -36.14 21.52
CA LEU A 62 7.58 -36.93 22.06
C LEU A 62 7.67 -38.42 21.66
N ALA A 63 8.46 -38.75 20.63
CA ALA A 63 8.77 -40.10 20.17
C ALA A 63 10.01 -40.67 20.89
#